data_AF-A0A0B1SMX6-F1
#
_entry.id   AF-A0A0B1SMX6-F1
#
_cell.length_a   1.000
_cell.length_b   1.000
_cell.length_c   1.000
_cell.angle_alpha   90.00
_cell.angle_beta   90.00
_cell.angle_gamma   90.00
#
_symmetry.space_group_name_H-M   'P 1'
#
loop_
_entity.id
_entity.type
_entity.pdbx_description
1 polymer ?
#
loop_
_entity_poly.entity_id
_entity_poly.type
_entity_poly.pdbx_seq_one_letter_code
_entity_poly.pdbx_strand_id
1 'polypeptide(L)'
;MYDRFKNESGASLWVEPGMAGIGYGAMGMAKKGETTSMDAAVIDRVVKIPDVAATAAMRVLRDQGASGGTSSGVNLLTSMHIAATAKQVSKQLQLRGHYYDSTYYNREWIAKKFARHGGLEAYDCWYTVISESLASGEDPLFVGYERCPNGVF
;
A
#
# COMPACT_ATOMS: atom_id res chain seq x y z
N MET A 1 -2.99 9.85 13.79
CA MET A 1 -1.82 9.88 12.88
C MET A 1 -1.92 11.00 11.82
N TYR A 2 -2.66 12.09 12.06
CA TYR A 2 -3.15 12.94 10.96
C TYR A 2 -2.30 14.18 10.60
N ASP A 3 -1.20 14.47 11.30
CA ASP A 3 -0.40 15.69 11.03
C ASP A 3 1.13 15.49 11.06
N ARG A 4 1.62 14.26 11.19
CA ARG A 4 3.06 14.00 11.42
C ARG A 4 4.00 14.49 10.31
N PHE A 5 3.53 14.77 9.10
CA PHE A 5 4.40 15.05 7.95
C PHE A 5 4.15 16.39 7.27
N LYS A 6 3.43 17.32 7.93
CA LYS A 6 3.38 18.70 7.42
C LYS A 6 4.78 19.34 7.39
N ASN A 7 5.66 18.96 8.34
CA ASN A 7 7.01 19.49 8.50
C ASN A 7 8.12 18.45 8.76
N GLU A 8 7.83 17.15 8.77
CA GLU A 8 8.84 16.09 9.00
C GLU A 8 9.06 15.26 7.74
N SER A 9 10.32 14.84 7.50
CA SER A 9 10.65 13.94 6.39
C SER A 9 10.26 12.50 6.72
N GLY A 10 9.62 11.82 5.77
CA GLY A 10 9.34 10.37 5.86
C GLY A 10 10.53 9.48 5.52
N ALA A 11 11.72 10.04 5.24
CA ALA A 11 12.87 9.30 4.72
C ALA A 11 13.33 8.16 5.65
N SER A 12 13.24 8.32 6.97
CA SER A 12 13.59 7.27 7.94
C SER A 12 12.65 6.06 7.92
N LEU A 13 11.47 6.20 7.32
CA LEU A 13 10.48 5.14 7.17
C LEU A 13 10.64 4.38 5.84
N TRP A 14 11.50 4.88 4.94
CA TRP A 14 11.79 4.21 3.69
C TRP A 14 12.95 3.21 3.88
N VAL A 15 12.75 1.97 3.47
CA VAL A 15 13.74 0.90 3.55
C VAL A 15 13.84 0.20 2.20
N GLU A 16 15.05 0.04 1.67
CA GLU A 16 15.29 -0.63 0.39
C GLU A 16 14.82 -2.11 0.43
N PRO A 17 14.18 -2.65 -0.63
CA PRO A 17 13.98 -2.07 -1.96
C PRO A 17 12.89 -1.00 -2.06
N GLY A 18 12.13 -0.77 -0.99
CA GLY A 18 10.84 -0.09 -1.04
C GLY A 18 9.88 -0.78 -2.02
N MET A 19 8.63 -0.33 -2.07
CA MET A 19 7.80 -0.65 -3.23
C MET A 19 8.33 0.08 -4.48
N ALA A 20 9.14 -0.63 -5.26
CA ALA A 20 9.60 -0.20 -6.57
C ALA A 20 8.44 -0.24 -7.57
N GLY A 21 7.77 0.90 -7.76
CA GLY A 21 6.92 1.13 -8.92
C GLY A 21 7.75 1.44 -10.16
N ILE A 22 7.21 1.15 -11.34
CA ILE A 22 7.69 1.68 -12.63
C ILE A 22 7.45 3.20 -12.62
N GLY A 23 8.34 3.97 -12.00
CA GLY A 23 8.17 5.40 -11.71
C GLY A 23 9.32 5.93 -10.84
N TYR A 24 9.08 7.03 -10.10
CA TYR A 24 10.12 7.66 -9.26
C TYR A 24 10.79 6.70 -8.26
N GLY A 25 10.16 5.59 -7.88
CA GLY A 25 10.82 4.55 -7.05
C GLY A 25 12.17 4.08 -7.61
N ALA A 26 12.34 4.05 -8.94
CA ALA A 26 13.62 3.76 -9.59
C ALA A 26 14.55 4.99 -9.76
N MET A 27 14.01 6.21 -9.66
CA MET A 27 14.75 7.48 -9.79
C MET A 27 15.03 8.17 -8.44
N GLY A 28 14.68 7.52 -7.31
CA GLY A 28 14.86 8.04 -5.96
C GLY A 28 13.61 8.71 -5.37
N MET A 29 13.76 9.26 -4.17
CA MET A 29 12.64 9.88 -3.44
C MET A 29 12.03 11.05 -4.21
N ALA A 30 10.69 11.12 -4.25
CA ALA A 30 9.99 12.27 -4.79
C ALA A 30 10.19 13.51 -3.89
N LYS A 31 10.63 14.63 -4.48
CA LYS A 31 10.85 15.92 -3.81
C LYS A 31 9.97 17.00 -4.42
N LYS A 32 9.15 17.64 -3.59
CA LYS A 32 8.22 18.71 -4.02
C LYS A 32 8.97 19.84 -4.71
N GLY A 33 8.55 20.21 -5.92
CA GLY A 33 9.14 21.31 -6.69
C GLY A 33 10.49 20.98 -7.37
N GLU A 34 11.11 19.84 -7.06
CA GLU A 34 12.33 19.37 -7.73
C GLU A 34 12.00 18.22 -8.69
N THR A 35 11.46 17.13 -8.17
CA THR A 35 11.18 15.91 -8.93
C THR A 35 9.69 15.63 -9.05
N THR A 36 8.83 16.55 -8.60
CA THR A 36 7.38 16.42 -8.81
C THR A 36 6.74 17.80 -8.93
N SER A 37 5.77 17.91 -9.83
CA SER A 37 4.88 19.07 -9.98
C SER A 37 3.75 19.11 -8.94
N MET A 38 3.85 18.31 -7.88
CA MET A 38 2.85 18.19 -6.82
C MET A 38 2.64 19.52 -6.09
N ASP A 39 1.45 20.09 -6.25
CA ASP A 39 0.97 21.19 -5.42
C ASP A 39 0.27 20.62 -4.17
N ALA A 40 0.73 21.02 -2.99
CA ALA A 40 0.13 20.55 -1.75
C ALA A 40 -1.24 21.20 -1.49
N ALA A 41 -1.52 22.35 -2.11
CA ALA A 41 -2.78 23.05 -1.94
C ALA A 41 -3.99 22.29 -2.52
N VAL A 42 -3.75 21.34 -3.43
CA VAL A 42 -4.79 20.51 -4.06
C VAL A 42 -4.89 19.09 -3.46
N ILE A 43 -4.22 18.83 -2.32
CA ILE A 43 -4.23 17.54 -1.63
C ILE A 43 -5.00 17.68 -0.31
N ASP A 44 -6.20 17.10 -0.24
CA ASP A 44 -7.02 17.15 0.97
C ASP A 44 -6.50 16.23 2.09
N ARG A 45 -5.98 15.05 1.71
CA ARG A 45 -5.55 14.00 2.65
C ARG A 45 -4.34 13.23 2.12
N VAL A 46 -3.48 12.80 3.03
CA VAL A 46 -2.37 11.88 2.77
C VAL A 46 -2.55 10.64 3.66
N VAL A 47 -2.50 9.46 3.07
CA VAL A 47 -2.61 8.18 3.77
C VAL A 47 -1.29 7.41 3.64
N LYS A 48 -0.83 6.81 4.73
CA LYS A 48 0.35 5.94 4.74
C LYS A 48 -0.08 4.50 4.74
N ILE A 49 0.53 3.72 3.86
CA ILE A 49 0.22 2.31 3.64
C ILE A 49 1.49 1.51 3.90
N PRO A 50 1.45 0.48 4.76
CA PRO A 50 2.57 -0.45 4.90
C PRO A 50 2.83 -1.20 3.59
N ASP A 51 4.10 -1.37 3.23
CA ASP A 51 4.48 -2.04 1.97
C ASP A 51 3.97 -3.49 1.91
N VAL A 52 3.99 -4.20 3.05
CA VAL A 52 3.46 -5.56 3.15
C VAL A 52 1.93 -5.59 2.94
N ALA A 53 1.20 -4.60 3.44
CA ALA A 53 -0.23 -4.47 3.26
C ALA A 53 -0.59 -4.19 1.79
N ALA A 54 0.12 -3.26 1.15
CA ALA A 54 -0.07 -2.98 -0.27
C ALA A 54 0.28 -4.18 -1.15
N THR A 55 1.31 -4.96 -0.80
CA THR A 55 1.66 -6.20 -1.50
C THR A 55 0.56 -7.25 -1.35
N ALA A 56 -0.01 -7.42 -0.15
CA ALA A 56 -1.18 -8.28 0.06
C ALA A 56 -2.42 -7.80 -0.72
N ALA A 57 -2.65 -6.49 -0.77
CA ALA A 57 -3.74 -5.88 -1.53
C ALA A 57 -3.64 -6.15 -3.04
N MET A 58 -2.42 -6.21 -3.60
CA MET A 58 -2.21 -6.62 -5.00
C MET A 58 -2.76 -8.03 -5.25
N ARG A 59 -2.52 -8.95 -4.30
CA ARG A 59 -3.02 -10.32 -4.42
C ARG A 59 -4.53 -10.38 -4.32
N VAL A 60 -5.14 -9.69 -3.35
CA VAL A 60 -6.61 -9.59 -3.23
C VAL A 60 -7.20 -9.06 -4.54
N LEU A 61 -6.62 -7.99 -5.10
CA LEU A 61 -7.07 -7.43 -6.37
C LEU A 61 -7.01 -8.46 -7.52
N ARG A 62 -5.92 -9.23 -7.59
CA ARG A 62 -5.74 -10.31 -8.58
C ARG A 62 -6.78 -11.41 -8.43
N ASP A 63 -7.10 -11.78 -7.21
CA ASP A 63 -8.11 -12.79 -6.92
C ASP A 63 -9.53 -12.29 -7.31
N GLN A 64 -9.76 -10.97 -7.37
CA GLN A 64 -10.98 -10.36 -7.93
C GLN A 64 -10.95 -10.21 -9.48
N GLY A 65 -9.94 -10.77 -10.15
CA GLY A 65 -9.82 -10.75 -11.62
C GLY A 65 -9.12 -9.52 -12.20
N ALA A 66 -8.58 -8.62 -11.37
CA ALA A 66 -7.80 -7.46 -11.80
C ALA A 66 -6.33 -7.59 -11.39
N SER A 67 -5.39 -7.54 -12.31
CA SER A 67 -3.96 -7.67 -11.97
C SER A 67 -3.25 -6.34 -12.11
N GLY A 68 -2.64 -5.84 -11.02
CA GLY A 68 -1.88 -4.58 -11.01
C GLY A 68 -0.56 -4.64 -10.26
N GLY A 69 0.15 -3.50 -10.21
CA GLY A 69 1.39 -3.34 -9.48
C GLY A 69 1.19 -2.89 -8.04
N THR A 70 2.29 -2.62 -7.34
CA THR A 70 2.28 -2.11 -5.96
C THR A 70 1.41 -0.87 -5.77
N SER A 71 1.45 0.06 -6.73
CA SER A 71 0.59 1.24 -6.74
C SER A 71 -0.91 0.92 -6.82
N SER A 72 -1.30 -0.18 -7.48
CA SER A 72 -2.69 -0.65 -7.48
C SER A 72 -3.11 -1.17 -6.11
N GLY A 73 -2.21 -1.84 -5.38
CA GLY A 73 -2.44 -2.25 -3.99
C GLY A 73 -2.60 -1.06 -3.04
N VAL A 74 -1.72 -0.05 -3.16
CA VAL A 74 -1.82 1.22 -2.42
C VAL A 74 -3.15 1.93 -2.71
N ASN A 75 -3.55 2.01 -3.98
CA ASN A 75 -4.80 2.66 -4.37
C ASN A 75 -6.02 1.89 -3.86
N LEU A 76 -6.02 0.56 -3.89
CA LEU A 76 -7.10 -0.26 -3.34
C LEU A 76 -7.29 0.03 -1.85
N LEU A 77 -6.24 -0.09 -1.05
CA LEU A 77 -6.27 0.17 0.38
C LEU A 77 -6.73 1.59 0.72
N THR A 78 -6.18 2.58 0.00
CA THR A 78 -6.54 3.99 0.20
C THR A 78 -8.01 4.23 -0.14
N SER A 79 -8.50 3.62 -1.23
CA SER A 79 -9.91 3.74 -1.62
C SER A 79 -10.84 3.09 -0.61
N MET A 80 -10.48 1.91 -0.09
CA MET A 80 -11.24 1.23 0.98
C MET A 80 -11.26 2.08 2.26
N HIS A 81 -10.12 2.62 2.68
CA HIS A 81 -10.02 3.52 3.84
C HIS A 81 -10.88 4.78 3.69
N ILE A 82 -10.82 5.44 2.51
CA ILE A 82 -11.64 6.61 2.23
C ILE A 82 -13.12 6.22 2.20
N ALA A 83 -13.49 5.12 1.54
CA ALA A 83 -14.87 4.66 1.46
C ALA A 83 -15.47 4.36 2.84
N ALA A 84 -14.72 3.66 3.70
CA ALA A 84 -15.14 3.35 5.07
C ALA A 84 -15.27 4.62 5.93
N THR A 85 -14.38 5.61 5.74
CA THR A 85 -14.41 6.87 6.52
C THR A 85 -15.41 7.90 5.99
N ALA A 86 -15.71 7.89 4.69
CA ALA A 86 -16.58 8.88 4.03
C ALA A 86 -17.99 8.36 3.68
N LYS A 87 -18.28 7.07 3.89
CA LYS A 87 -19.52 6.39 3.44
C LYS A 87 -19.85 6.59 1.95
N GLN A 88 -18.85 6.86 1.12
CA GLN A 88 -18.99 7.13 -0.31
C GLN A 88 -17.86 6.41 -1.07
N VAL A 89 -18.23 5.61 -2.07
CA VAL A 89 -17.27 4.83 -2.88
C VAL A 89 -17.05 5.54 -4.21
N SER A 90 -15.80 5.87 -4.55
CA SER A 90 -15.50 6.11 -5.97
C SER A 90 -14.06 5.80 -6.37
N LYS A 91 -14.02 4.93 -7.40
CA LYS A 91 -13.03 4.72 -8.47
C LYS A 91 -11.70 3.99 -8.17
N GLN A 92 -11.55 2.87 -8.85
CA GLN A 92 -10.42 1.94 -8.87
C GLN A 92 -9.50 2.24 -10.07
N LEU A 93 -8.19 2.36 -9.85
CA LEU A 93 -7.19 2.52 -10.91
C LEU A 93 -6.44 1.20 -11.13
N GLN A 94 -6.57 0.62 -12.33
CA GLN A 94 -5.90 -0.62 -12.73
C GLN A 94 -4.66 -0.30 -13.58
N LEU A 95 -3.50 -0.80 -13.17
CA LEU A 95 -2.29 -0.90 -14.00
C LEU A 95 -2.03 -2.38 -14.28
N ARG A 96 -1.17 -2.76 -15.24
CA ARG A 96 -0.92 -4.19 -15.58
C ARG A 96 0.06 -4.84 -14.59
N GLY A 97 -0.34 -5.95 -13.95
CA GLY A 97 0.44 -6.60 -12.89
C GLY A 97 1.40 -7.73 -13.28
N HIS A 98 1.37 -8.24 -14.51
CA HIS A 98 2.19 -9.41 -14.93
C HIS A 98 3.71 -9.22 -14.76
N TYR A 99 4.21 -7.98 -14.80
CA TYR A 99 5.63 -7.68 -14.55
C TYR A 99 6.11 -8.04 -13.13
N TYR A 100 5.20 -8.31 -12.20
CA TYR A 100 5.51 -8.58 -10.79
C TYR A 100 5.37 -10.05 -10.39
N ASP A 101 5.14 -10.96 -11.35
CA ASP A 101 4.96 -12.40 -11.06
C ASP A 101 6.17 -13.02 -10.35
N SER A 102 7.39 -12.58 -10.66
CA SER A 102 8.62 -13.02 -10.00
C SER A 102 8.96 -12.26 -8.70
N THR A 103 8.18 -11.24 -8.33
CA THR A 103 8.45 -10.36 -7.18
C THR A 103 7.27 -10.29 -6.22
N TYR A 104 6.44 -9.24 -6.28
CA TYR A 104 5.35 -8.96 -5.34
C TYR A 104 4.20 -9.99 -5.38
N TYR A 105 4.17 -10.90 -6.36
CA TYR A 105 3.28 -12.06 -6.36
C TYR A 105 3.97 -13.37 -5.93
N ASN A 106 5.29 -13.38 -5.77
CA ASN A 106 6.08 -14.54 -5.41
C ASN A 106 6.28 -14.62 -3.90
N ARG A 107 5.80 -15.70 -3.26
CA ARG A 107 5.87 -15.89 -1.80
C ARG A 107 7.29 -15.98 -1.26
N GLU A 108 8.23 -16.61 -1.98
CA GLU A 108 9.63 -16.70 -1.56
C GLU A 108 10.30 -15.33 -1.56
N TRP A 109 10.00 -14.52 -2.58
CA TRP A 109 10.45 -13.14 -2.67
C TRP A 109 9.88 -12.30 -1.51
N ILE A 110 8.57 -12.43 -1.23
CA ILE A 110 7.90 -11.74 -0.11
C ILE A 110 8.53 -12.14 1.22
N ALA A 111 8.69 -13.44 1.48
CA ALA A 111 9.30 -13.95 2.71
C ALA A 111 10.69 -13.33 2.94
N LYS A 112 11.49 -13.25 1.88
CA LYS A 112 12.86 -12.72 1.94
C LYS A 112 12.90 -11.20 2.11
N LYS A 113 12.08 -10.46 1.35
CA LYS A 113 12.15 -8.99 1.29
C LYS A 113 11.37 -8.31 2.41
N PHE A 114 10.30 -8.92 2.90
CA PHE A 114 9.52 -8.42 4.03
C PHE A 114 9.90 -9.05 5.36
N ALA A 115 11.00 -9.80 5.46
CA ALA A 115 11.41 -10.47 6.70
C ALA A 115 11.48 -9.52 7.92
N ARG A 116 11.91 -8.26 7.72
CA ARG A 116 11.94 -7.23 8.77
C ARG A 116 10.56 -6.71 9.19
N HIS A 117 9.56 -6.90 8.34
CA HIS A 117 8.17 -6.50 8.55
C HIS A 117 7.26 -7.72 8.70
N GLY A 118 7.73 -8.76 9.40
CA GLY A 118 6.97 -9.97 9.72
C GLY A 118 6.82 -10.99 8.59
N GLY A 119 7.41 -10.75 7.42
CA GLY A 119 7.49 -11.71 6.31
C GLY A 119 6.12 -12.23 5.86
N LEU A 120 6.02 -13.55 5.67
CA LEU A 120 4.77 -14.18 5.22
C LEU A 120 3.66 -14.13 6.27
N GLU A 121 3.98 -14.13 7.57
CA GLU A 121 2.97 -14.06 8.63
C GLU A 121 2.22 -12.74 8.57
N ALA A 122 2.95 -11.62 8.49
CA ALA A 122 2.37 -10.31 8.33
C ALA A 122 1.61 -10.18 6.99
N TYR A 123 2.18 -10.69 5.90
CA TYR A 123 1.53 -10.69 4.59
C TYR A 123 0.20 -11.45 4.60
N ASP A 124 0.16 -12.67 5.16
CA ASP A 124 -1.04 -13.50 5.20
C ASP A 124 -2.10 -12.86 6.13
N CYS A 125 -1.69 -12.26 7.25
CA CYS A 125 -2.59 -11.48 8.12
C CYS A 125 -3.25 -10.33 7.36
N TRP A 126 -2.45 -9.51 6.66
CA TRP A 126 -2.98 -8.40 5.86
C TRP A 126 -3.88 -8.89 4.72
N TYR A 127 -3.53 -9.98 4.05
CA TYR A 127 -4.37 -10.58 3.02
C TYR A 127 -5.76 -10.94 3.56
N THR A 128 -5.82 -11.58 4.73
CA THR A 128 -7.08 -11.92 5.40
C THR A 128 -7.87 -10.67 5.77
N VAL A 129 -7.25 -9.69 6.43
CA VAL A 129 -7.93 -8.45 6.84
C VAL A 129 -8.51 -7.71 5.63
N ILE A 130 -7.75 -7.58 4.54
CA ILE A 130 -8.19 -6.85 3.35
C ILE A 130 -9.33 -7.59 2.65
N SER A 131 -9.23 -8.92 2.56
CA SER A 131 -10.29 -9.75 1.95
C SER A 131 -11.60 -9.67 2.74
N GLU A 132 -11.52 -9.74 4.08
CA GLU A 132 -12.67 -9.58 4.97
C GLU A 132 -13.27 -8.17 4.87
N SER A 133 -12.43 -7.14 4.90
CA SER A 133 -12.85 -5.73 4.81
C SER A 133 -13.51 -5.40 3.47
N LEU A 134 -13.09 -6.05 2.38
CA LEU A 134 -13.72 -5.89 1.06
C LEU A 134 -15.16 -6.42 1.07
N ALA A 135 -15.45 -7.45 1.85
CA ALA A 135 -16.79 -8.01 1.99
C ALA A 135 -17.64 -7.27 3.03
N SER A 136 -17.05 -6.86 4.16
CA SER A 136 -17.76 -6.22 5.27
C SER A 136 -17.94 -4.70 5.09
N GLY A 137 -17.08 -4.06 4.29
CA GLY A 137 -17.04 -2.61 4.12
C GLY A 137 -16.31 -1.88 5.26
N GLU A 138 -15.65 -2.61 6.16
CA GLU A 138 -14.82 -2.04 7.21
C GLU A 138 -13.53 -1.41 6.67
N ASP A 139 -12.90 -0.56 7.48
CA ASP A 139 -11.62 0.07 7.12
C ASP A 139 -10.46 -0.92 7.31
N PRO A 140 -9.84 -1.43 6.23
CA PRO A 140 -8.78 -2.43 6.33
C PRO A 140 -7.53 -1.90 7.01
N LEU A 141 -7.27 -0.58 6.94
CA LEU A 141 -6.10 -0.01 7.60
C LEU A 141 -6.31 0.04 9.11
N PHE A 142 -7.49 0.49 9.55
CA PHE A 142 -7.82 0.52 10.96
C PHE A 142 -7.75 -0.88 11.57
N VAL A 143 -8.44 -1.85 10.96
CA VAL A 143 -8.47 -3.24 11.42
C VAL A 143 -7.09 -3.89 11.36
N GLY A 144 -6.33 -3.65 10.27
CA GLY A 144 -5.01 -4.27 10.08
C GLY A 144 -3.94 -3.72 11.03
N TYR A 145 -4.01 -2.44 11.42
CA TYR A 145 -3.10 -1.91 12.44
C TYR A 145 -3.33 -2.54 13.82
N GLU A 146 -4.54 -2.98 14.14
CA GLU A 146 -4.84 -3.69 15.39
C GLU A 146 -4.51 -5.19 15.30
N ARG A 147 -4.84 -5.85 14.17
CA ARG A 147 -4.74 -7.31 14.02
C ARG A 147 -3.40 -7.81 13.50
N CYS A 148 -2.63 -6.98 12.77
CA CYS A 148 -1.39 -7.39 12.10
C CYS A 148 -0.17 -6.59 12.61
N PRO A 149 0.19 -6.67 13.91
CA PRO A 149 1.21 -5.80 14.52
C PRO A 149 2.61 -6.00 13.93
N ASN A 150 2.93 -7.20 13.44
CA ASN A 150 4.22 -7.53 12.86
C ASN A 150 4.45 -6.91 11.47
N GLY A 151 3.44 -6.25 10.88
CA GLY A 151 3.48 -5.65 9.54
C GLY A 151 3.29 -4.14 9.52
N VAL A 152 3.56 -3.45 10.64
CA VAL A 152 3.33 -2.01 10.80
C VAL A 152 4.66 -1.26 10.87
N PHE A 153 5.16 -0.86 9.69
CA PHE A 153 6.41 -0.13 9.42
C PHE A 153 7.73 -0.82 9.82
#